data_AF-A0A2E7BD07-F1
#
_entry.id   AF-A0A2E7BD07-F1
#
_cell.length_a   1.000
_cell.length_b   1.000
_cell.length_c   1.000
_cell.angle_alpha   90.00
_cell.angle_beta   90.00
_cell.angle_gamma   90.00
#
_symmetry.space_group_name_H-M   'P 1'
#
loop_
_entity.id
_entity.type
_entity.pdbx_description
1 polymer ?
#
loop_
_entity_poly.entity_id
_entity_poly.type
_entity_poly.pdbx_seq_one_letter_code
_entity_poly.pdbx_strand_id
1 'polypeptide(L)'
;MVDLTCLPASWHNHPEKIVPGLARKVASLRRKGRQIAVIYGDCGTGGEIDAFLEREGLTRIPGPHCYEMFLGTAEFDAEMEDQIGTFFLTDYMVRHFERIVMQGMGLREYPQLRDMYFGNYTRALYIAQTDDEGLRQKARRAADELGLTYDYRFTGYGAFPDFVADAITASTSQTSQQKQRR
;
A
#
# COMPACT_ATOMS: atom_id res chain seq x y z
N MET A 1 -2.13 -10.75 21.42
CA MET A 1 -0.99 -10.82 20.47
C MET A 1 -1.50 -10.49 19.09
N VAL A 2 -0.91 -9.47 18.47
CA VAL A 2 -1.24 -8.99 17.12
C VAL A 2 -0.26 -9.61 16.15
N ASP A 3 -0.75 -10.15 15.04
CA ASP A 3 0.09 -10.73 13.99
C ASP A 3 -0.14 -9.97 12.69
N LEU A 4 0.95 -9.49 12.07
CA LEU A 4 0.91 -8.92 10.73
C LEU A 4 1.13 -10.02 9.69
N THR A 5 0.28 -10.06 8.66
CA THR A 5 0.46 -11.00 7.57
C THR A 5 0.24 -10.29 6.23
N CYS A 6 1.19 -10.39 5.29
CA CYS A 6 1.14 -9.67 4.01
C CYS A 6 0.69 -10.55 2.81
N LEU A 7 0.14 -9.94 1.77
CA LEU A 7 0.05 -10.55 0.43
C LEU A 7 1.38 -10.34 -0.32
N PRO A 8 1.69 -11.12 -1.38
CA PRO A 8 2.88 -10.87 -2.18
C PRO A 8 2.86 -9.47 -2.79
N ALA A 9 3.88 -8.66 -2.51
CA ALA A 9 3.91 -7.28 -2.98
C ALA A 9 3.97 -7.14 -4.51
N SER A 10 4.44 -8.17 -5.23
CA SER A 10 4.43 -8.19 -6.70
C SER A 10 3.03 -8.18 -7.30
N TRP A 11 1.97 -8.38 -6.50
CA TRP A 11 0.59 -8.32 -6.99
C TRP A 11 0.09 -6.90 -7.26
N HIS A 12 0.85 -5.85 -6.94
CA HIS A 12 0.50 -4.48 -7.40
C HIS A 12 0.55 -4.36 -8.93
N ASN A 13 1.30 -5.22 -9.62
CA ASN A 13 1.28 -5.32 -11.09
C ASN A 13 0.24 -6.32 -11.59
N HIS A 14 -0.51 -6.95 -10.68
CA HIS A 14 -1.50 -8.00 -10.93
C HIS A 14 -2.71 -7.87 -9.97
N PRO A 15 -3.45 -6.74 -10.04
CA PRO A 15 -4.50 -6.44 -9.07
C PRO A 15 -5.59 -7.53 -9.01
N GLU A 16 -5.80 -8.27 -10.10
CA GLU A 16 -6.74 -9.38 -10.18
C GLU A 16 -6.44 -10.52 -9.18
N LYS A 17 -5.22 -10.59 -8.64
CA LYS A 17 -4.82 -11.60 -7.64
C LYS A 17 -5.10 -11.19 -6.21
N ILE A 18 -5.33 -9.90 -5.96
CA ILE A 18 -5.42 -9.33 -4.62
C ILE A 18 -6.66 -9.86 -3.88
N VAL A 19 -7.85 -9.68 -4.46
CA VAL A 19 -9.12 -10.10 -3.82
C VAL A 19 -9.16 -11.63 -3.58
N PRO A 20 -8.81 -12.51 -4.54
CA PRO A 20 -8.74 -13.95 -4.28
C PRO A 20 -7.73 -14.35 -3.20
N GLY A 21 -6.61 -13.64 -3.11
CA GLY A 21 -5.62 -13.87 -2.05
C GLY A 21 -6.11 -13.40 -0.68
N LEU A 22 -6.73 -12.23 -0.62
CA LEU A 22 -7.33 -11.68 0.59
C LEU A 22 -8.42 -12.61 1.12
N ALA A 23 -9.33 -13.08 0.26
CA ALA A 23 -10.40 -14.01 0.61
C ALA A 23 -9.87 -15.31 1.24
N ARG A 24 -8.86 -15.94 0.62
CA ARG A 24 -8.22 -17.15 1.16
C ARG A 24 -7.63 -16.90 2.55
N LYS A 25 -7.04 -15.73 2.77
CA LYS A 25 -6.38 -15.38 4.02
C LYS A 25 -7.37 -15.08 5.13
N VAL A 26 -8.40 -14.30 4.83
CA VAL A 26 -9.52 -14.02 5.73
C VAL A 26 -10.16 -15.32 6.19
N ALA A 27 -10.49 -16.22 5.25
CA ALA A 27 -11.08 -17.52 5.59
C ALA A 27 -10.16 -18.35 6.51
N SER A 28 -8.84 -18.35 6.26
CA SER A 28 -7.87 -19.06 7.11
C SER A 28 -7.78 -18.48 8.53
N LEU A 29 -7.75 -17.15 8.65
CA LEU A 29 -7.68 -16.46 9.94
C LEU A 29 -8.98 -16.62 10.75
N ARG A 30 -10.14 -16.58 10.08
CA ARG A 30 -11.45 -16.87 10.70
C ARG A 30 -11.53 -18.28 11.28
N ARG A 31 -11.05 -19.29 10.57
CA ARG A 31 -10.96 -20.68 11.08
C ARG A 31 -10.07 -20.80 12.33
N LYS A 32 -9.12 -19.89 12.51
CA LYS A 32 -8.25 -19.80 13.69
C LYS A 32 -8.85 -18.91 14.80
N GLY A 33 -10.10 -18.46 14.66
CA GLY A 33 -10.77 -17.60 15.63
C GLY A 33 -10.14 -16.21 15.78
N ARG A 34 -9.45 -15.72 14.75
CA ARG A 34 -8.78 -14.41 14.79
C ARG A 34 -9.77 -13.29 14.44
N GLN A 35 -9.67 -12.19 15.15
CA GLN A 35 -10.20 -10.91 14.71
C GLN A 35 -9.29 -10.34 13.62
N ILE A 36 -9.88 -9.68 12.63
CA ILE A 36 -9.19 -9.28 11.40
C ILE A 36 -9.47 -7.82 11.13
N ALA A 37 -8.40 -7.05 10.94
CA ALA A 37 -8.44 -5.73 10.32
C ALA A 37 -7.60 -5.77 9.04
N VAL A 38 -8.05 -5.08 7.99
CA VAL A 38 -7.39 -5.10 6.68
C VAL A 38 -6.65 -3.79 6.44
N ILE A 39 -5.38 -3.90 6.10
CA ILE A 39 -4.52 -2.74 5.79
C ILE A 39 -4.13 -2.86 4.32
N TYR A 40 -5.00 -2.32 3.48
CA TYR A 40 -4.88 -2.33 2.03
C TYR A 40 -5.69 -1.15 1.49
N GLY A 41 -5.16 -0.40 0.52
CA GLY A 41 -5.98 0.52 -0.28
C GLY A 41 -6.84 -0.24 -1.28
N ASP A 42 -7.43 0.41 -2.28
CA ASP A 42 -7.99 -0.33 -3.42
C ASP A 42 -6.87 -0.90 -4.30
N CYS A 43 -5.79 -0.12 -4.48
CA CYS A 43 -4.53 -0.50 -5.11
C CYS A 43 -4.74 -1.21 -6.49
N GLY A 44 -5.73 -0.70 -7.24
CA GLY A 44 -6.01 -1.07 -8.63
C GLY A 44 -7.13 -2.11 -8.81
N THR A 45 -7.85 -2.48 -7.76
CA THR A 45 -8.95 -3.47 -7.84
C THR A 45 -10.28 -2.88 -8.29
N GLY A 46 -10.41 -1.56 -8.41
CA GLY A 46 -11.62 -0.92 -8.92
C GLY A 46 -12.84 -1.07 -8.00
N GLY A 47 -12.61 -1.16 -6.68
CA GLY A 47 -13.65 -1.29 -5.65
C GLY A 47 -13.98 -2.75 -5.29
N GLU A 48 -13.36 -3.74 -5.93
CA GLU A 48 -13.65 -5.16 -5.62
C GLU A 48 -13.25 -5.55 -4.18
N ILE A 49 -12.20 -4.92 -3.62
CA ILE A 49 -11.84 -5.11 -2.21
C ILE A 49 -12.97 -4.63 -1.30
N ASP A 50 -13.53 -3.45 -1.54
CA ASP A 50 -14.61 -2.89 -0.72
C ASP A 50 -15.84 -3.79 -0.76
N ALA A 51 -16.25 -4.19 -1.97
CA ALA A 51 -17.35 -5.12 -2.14
C ALA A 51 -17.11 -6.45 -1.42
N PHE A 52 -15.88 -6.97 -1.40
CA PHE A 52 -15.53 -8.18 -0.67
C PHE A 52 -15.59 -7.98 0.86
N LEU A 53 -15.02 -6.89 1.36
CA LEU A 53 -14.97 -6.63 2.80
C LEU A 53 -16.35 -6.35 3.38
N GLU A 54 -17.22 -5.65 2.66
CA GLU A 54 -18.61 -5.43 3.05
C GLU A 54 -19.35 -6.75 3.24
N ARG A 55 -19.23 -7.68 2.28
CA ARG A 55 -19.83 -9.03 2.38
C ARG A 55 -19.32 -9.82 3.57
N GLU A 56 -18.05 -9.65 3.91
CA GLU A 56 -17.44 -10.32 5.05
C GLU A 56 -17.69 -9.59 6.38
N GLY A 57 -18.25 -8.37 6.38
CA GLY A 57 -18.39 -7.55 7.58
C GLY A 57 -17.04 -7.12 8.18
N LEU A 58 -16.07 -6.82 7.31
CA LEU A 58 -14.73 -6.37 7.68
C LEU A 58 -14.55 -4.89 7.30
N THR A 59 -13.72 -4.19 8.07
CA THR A 59 -13.28 -2.84 7.74
C THR A 59 -11.82 -2.84 7.31
N ARG A 60 -11.45 -1.83 6.52
CA ARG A 60 -10.07 -1.56 6.13
C ARG A 60 -9.66 -0.13 6.44
N ILE A 61 -8.36 0.11 6.39
CA ILE A 61 -7.83 1.47 6.37
C ILE A 61 -8.47 2.24 5.18
N PRO A 62 -8.96 3.47 5.40
CA PRO A 62 -9.58 4.24 4.33
C PRO A 62 -8.56 4.65 3.25
N GLY A 63 -9.07 5.05 2.10
CA GLY A 63 -8.29 5.61 0.98
C GLY A 63 -8.17 4.69 -0.24
N PRO A 64 -8.23 5.22 -1.48
CA PRO A 64 -7.99 4.44 -2.70
C PRO A 64 -6.56 3.91 -2.83
N HIS A 65 -5.56 4.59 -2.26
CA HIS A 65 -4.15 4.25 -2.48
C HIS A 65 -3.43 3.88 -1.21
N CYS A 66 -2.61 2.84 -1.31
CA CYS A 66 -1.69 2.40 -0.26
C CYS A 66 -0.66 3.51 0.13
N TYR A 67 -0.52 4.58 -0.66
CA TYR A 67 0.34 5.74 -0.38
C TYR A 67 -0.33 6.77 0.54
N GLU A 68 -1.64 6.94 0.40
CA GLU A 68 -2.43 7.92 1.13
C GLU A 68 -2.34 7.70 2.63
N MET A 69 -2.30 6.44 3.07
CA MET A 69 -2.15 6.11 4.50
C MET A 69 -0.83 6.63 5.11
N PHE A 70 0.22 6.80 4.30
CA PHE A 70 1.49 7.33 4.76
C PHE A 70 1.56 8.85 4.64
N LEU A 71 1.00 9.40 3.57
CA LEU A 71 1.09 10.82 3.26
C LEU A 71 0.05 11.66 4.02
N GLY A 72 -1.11 11.08 4.33
CA GLY A 72 -2.31 11.80 4.78
C GLY A 72 -3.23 12.09 3.60
N THR A 73 -4.56 12.00 3.82
CA THR A 73 -5.56 12.21 2.76
C THR A 73 -5.47 13.62 2.17
N ALA A 74 -5.40 14.65 3.01
CA ALA A 74 -5.37 16.04 2.53
C ALA A 74 -4.13 16.33 1.68
N GLU A 75 -2.96 15.87 2.12
CA GLU A 75 -1.70 16.03 1.40
C GLU A 75 -1.66 15.18 0.12
N PHE A 76 -2.24 13.98 0.14
CA PHE A 76 -2.33 13.13 -1.05
C PHE A 76 -3.27 13.73 -2.09
N ASP A 77 -4.45 14.21 -1.69
CA ASP A 77 -5.41 14.85 -2.59
C ASP A 77 -4.80 16.10 -3.24
N ALA A 78 -4.15 16.96 -2.44
CA ALA A 78 -3.43 18.12 -2.97
C ALA A 78 -2.34 17.71 -3.97
N GLU A 79 -1.59 16.63 -3.68
CA GLU A 79 -0.54 16.15 -4.58
C GLU A 79 -1.10 15.60 -5.90
N MET A 80 -2.24 14.92 -5.84
CA MET A 80 -2.92 14.38 -7.01
C MET A 80 -3.58 15.48 -7.86
N GLU A 81 -4.04 16.56 -7.24
CA GLU A 81 -4.57 17.74 -7.92
C GLU A 81 -3.46 18.57 -8.58
N ASP A 82 -2.37 18.84 -7.86
CA ASP A 82 -1.28 19.70 -8.33
C ASP A 82 -0.35 19.00 -9.33
N GLN A 83 -0.08 17.70 -9.13
CA GLN A 83 0.94 16.96 -9.88
C GLN A 83 0.48 15.56 -10.27
N ILE A 84 -0.56 15.48 -11.11
CA ILE A 84 -1.10 14.22 -11.68
C ILE A 84 0.00 13.28 -12.22
N GLY A 85 1.11 13.81 -12.76
CA GLY A 85 2.26 13.05 -13.27
C GLY A 85 3.24 12.53 -12.19
N THR A 86 2.77 12.24 -10.98
CA THR A 86 3.63 11.83 -9.85
C THR A 86 3.70 10.31 -9.70
N PHE A 87 4.91 9.77 -9.78
CA PHE A 87 5.17 8.37 -9.44
C PHE A 87 5.59 8.27 -7.98
N PHE A 88 4.75 7.67 -7.13
CA PHE A 88 5.05 7.53 -5.71
C PHE A 88 5.98 6.36 -5.43
N LEU A 89 6.95 6.57 -4.55
CA LEU A 89 7.87 5.56 -4.03
C LEU A 89 7.75 5.48 -2.52
N THR A 90 7.69 4.26 -1.97
CA THR A 90 7.78 3.97 -0.53
C THR A 90 9.10 3.27 -0.21
N ASP A 91 9.48 3.17 1.07
CA ASP A 91 10.69 2.46 1.51
C ASP A 91 10.74 1.03 0.96
N TYR A 92 9.62 0.32 1.00
CA TYR A 92 9.55 -1.05 0.48
C TYR A 92 9.77 -1.09 -1.04
N MET A 93 9.13 -0.20 -1.79
CA MET A 93 9.33 -0.11 -3.24
C MET A 93 10.78 0.24 -3.57
N VAL A 94 11.39 1.19 -2.86
CA VAL A 94 12.80 1.58 -3.06
C VAL A 94 13.74 0.41 -2.76
N ARG A 95 13.48 -0.35 -1.68
CA ARG A 95 14.27 -1.55 -1.33
C ARG A 95 14.19 -2.64 -2.40
N HIS A 96 13.06 -2.76 -3.09
CA HIS A 96 12.78 -3.83 -4.04
C HIS A 96 12.53 -3.33 -5.47
N PHE A 97 13.05 -2.14 -5.79
CA PHE A 97 12.75 -1.41 -7.02
C PHE A 97 13.07 -2.24 -8.25
N GLU A 98 14.24 -2.89 -8.24
CA GLU A 98 14.68 -3.80 -9.30
C GLU A 98 13.67 -4.91 -9.58
N ARG A 99 13.16 -5.56 -8.52
CA ARG A 99 12.26 -6.71 -8.67
C ARG A 99 10.85 -6.29 -9.07
N ILE A 100 10.33 -5.22 -8.48
CA ILE A 100 8.90 -4.86 -8.60
C ILE A 100 8.66 -3.98 -9.82
N VAL A 101 9.53 -3.00 -10.05
CA VAL A 101 9.37 -2.04 -11.15
C VAL A 101 10.15 -2.53 -12.35
N MET A 102 11.47 -2.66 -12.24
CA MET A 102 12.31 -2.89 -13.42
C MET A 102 12.08 -4.26 -14.06
N GLN A 103 12.03 -5.33 -13.27
CA GLN A 103 11.74 -6.68 -13.75
C GLN A 103 10.23 -6.95 -13.77
N GLY A 104 9.53 -6.58 -12.70
CA GLY A 104 8.10 -6.88 -12.54
C GLY A 104 7.18 -6.18 -13.54
N MET A 105 7.64 -5.09 -14.16
CA MET A 105 6.95 -4.44 -15.29
C MET A 105 7.67 -4.69 -16.63
N GLY A 106 8.70 -5.54 -16.67
CA GLY A 106 9.36 -5.93 -17.92
C GLY A 106 10.35 -4.92 -18.51
N LEU A 107 10.68 -3.82 -17.82
CA LEU A 107 11.61 -2.78 -18.33
C LEU A 107 13.03 -3.31 -18.58
N ARG A 108 13.48 -4.32 -17.82
CA ARG A 108 14.78 -4.95 -18.05
C ARG A 108 14.82 -5.74 -19.36
N GLU A 109 13.70 -6.37 -19.74
CA GLU A 109 13.59 -7.16 -20.96
C GLU A 109 13.23 -6.28 -22.17
N TYR A 110 12.40 -5.27 -21.95
CA TYR A 110 11.87 -4.36 -22.97
C TYR A 110 12.04 -2.89 -22.53
N PRO A 111 13.23 -2.29 -22.70
CA PRO A 111 13.52 -0.93 -22.25
C PRO A 111 12.57 0.15 -22.80
N GLN A 112 12.01 -0.08 -23.99
CA GLN A 112 11.01 0.83 -24.60
C GLN A 112 9.72 0.96 -23.78
N LEU A 113 9.42 0.00 -22.89
CA LEU A 113 8.27 0.08 -21.98
C LEU A 113 8.41 1.23 -20.99
N ARG A 114 9.63 1.69 -20.71
CA ARG A 114 9.84 2.84 -19.82
C ARG A 114 9.06 4.04 -20.33
N ASP A 115 9.24 4.42 -21.59
CA ASP A 115 8.59 5.62 -22.13
C ASP A 115 7.07 5.42 -22.25
N MET A 116 6.62 4.18 -22.51
CA MET A 116 5.20 3.85 -22.54
C MET A 116 4.52 3.96 -21.16
N TYR A 117 5.19 3.51 -20.10
CA TYR A 117 4.62 3.51 -18.75
C TYR A 117 4.85 4.83 -18.01
N PHE A 118 6.02 5.44 -18.20
CA PHE A 118 6.48 6.61 -17.45
C PHE A 118 6.46 7.90 -18.27
N GLY A 119 6.12 7.88 -19.55
CA GLY A 119 6.17 9.07 -20.43
C GLY A 119 5.23 10.22 -20.04
N ASN A 120 4.16 9.94 -19.27
CA ASN A 120 3.26 10.96 -18.72
C ASN A 120 3.58 11.33 -17.27
N TYR A 121 4.61 10.70 -16.68
CA TYR A 121 5.10 11.04 -15.36
C TYR A 121 6.22 12.09 -15.49
N THR A 122 6.22 13.07 -14.60
CA THR A 122 7.22 14.16 -14.60
C THR A 122 8.18 14.04 -13.43
N ARG A 123 7.77 13.37 -12.36
CA ARG A 123 8.59 13.16 -11.16
C ARG A 123 8.33 11.83 -10.47
N ALA A 124 9.30 11.41 -9.70
CA ALA A 124 9.19 10.35 -8.70
C ALA A 124 9.27 10.98 -7.31
N LEU A 125 8.17 10.91 -6.54
CA LEU A 125 8.10 11.40 -5.17
C LEU A 125 8.35 10.24 -4.21
N TYR A 126 9.48 10.28 -3.51
CA TYR A 126 9.78 9.34 -2.44
C TYR A 126 9.16 9.80 -1.12
N ILE A 127 8.08 9.13 -0.71
CA ILE A 127 7.47 9.25 0.61
C ILE A 127 8.15 8.27 1.57
N ALA A 128 9.03 8.78 2.43
CA ALA A 128 9.89 7.97 3.28
C ALA A 128 9.24 7.63 4.62
N GLN A 129 9.21 6.34 4.95
CA GLN A 129 8.71 5.86 6.25
C GLN A 129 9.81 5.86 7.32
N THR A 130 11.07 5.79 6.91
CA THR A 130 12.24 5.81 7.80
C THR A 130 13.26 6.87 7.35
N ASP A 131 14.00 7.42 8.31
CA ASP A 131 15.13 8.31 8.00
C ASP A 131 16.37 7.46 7.70
N ASP A 132 16.49 7.03 6.45
CA ASP A 132 17.55 6.16 5.95
C ASP A 132 18.19 6.78 4.70
N GLU A 133 19.39 7.33 4.86
CA GLU A 133 20.14 7.98 3.78
C GLU A 133 20.45 7.01 2.62
N GLY A 134 20.65 5.72 2.93
CA GLY A 134 20.86 4.69 1.91
C GLY A 134 19.61 4.47 1.04
N LEU A 135 18.42 4.58 1.63
CA LEU A 135 17.17 4.56 0.86
C LEU A 135 16.98 5.82 0.03
N ARG A 136 17.32 7.00 0.56
CA ARG A 136 17.22 8.26 -0.20
C ARG A 136 18.06 8.22 -1.47
N GLN A 137 19.29 7.70 -1.37
CA GLN A 137 20.17 7.51 -2.52
C GLN A 137 19.63 6.49 -3.53
N LYS A 138 19.06 5.38 -3.06
CA LYS A 138 18.41 4.39 -3.94
C LYS A 138 17.19 4.95 -4.64
N ALA A 139 16.37 5.74 -3.94
CA ALA A 139 15.19 6.37 -4.50
C ALA A 139 15.56 7.40 -5.59
N ARG A 140 16.64 8.17 -5.37
CA ARG A 140 17.18 9.07 -6.39
C ARG A 140 17.62 8.30 -7.64
N ARG A 141 18.37 7.22 -7.49
CA ARG A 141 18.78 6.36 -8.62
C ARG A 141 17.56 5.76 -9.35
N ALA A 142 16.53 5.34 -8.61
CA ALA A 142 15.30 4.85 -9.20
C ALA A 142 14.61 5.92 -10.06
N ALA A 143 14.54 7.17 -9.58
CA ALA A 143 14.02 8.29 -10.37
C ALA A 143 14.87 8.53 -11.63
N ASP A 144 16.19 8.54 -11.51
CA ASP A 144 17.12 8.71 -12.64
C ASP A 144 16.94 7.58 -13.69
N GLU A 145 16.80 6.33 -13.27
CA GLU A 145 16.57 5.19 -14.16
C GLU A 145 15.25 5.30 -14.94
N LEU A 146 14.21 5.85 -14.30
CA LEU A 146 12.92 6.10 -14.94
C LEU A 146 12.91 7.39 -15.79
N GLY A 147 13.95 8.23 -15.69
CA GLY A 147 14.00 9.53 -16.36
C GLY A 147 13.09 10.58 -15.72
N LEU A 148 12.84 10.46 -14.40
CA LEU A 148 11.92 11.31 -13.66
C LEU A 148 12.68 12.25 -12.72
N THR A 149 12.13 13.44 -12.48
CA THR A 149 12.66 14.34 -11.45
C THR A 149 12.50 13.70 -10.07
N TYR A 150 13.57 13.69 -9.27
CA TYR A 150 13.51 13.15 -7.91
C TYR A 150 12.99 14.17 -6.91
N ASP A 151 12.00 13.78 -6.12
CA ASP A 151 11.48 14.53 -4.97
C ASP A 151 11.43 13.65 -3.72
N TYR A 152 11.52 14.27 -2.54
CA TYR A 152 11.60 13.59 -1.26
C TYR A 152 10.69 14.23 -0.22
N ARG A 153 9.96 13.39 0.51
CA ARG A 153 9.19 13.78 1.68
C ARG A 153 9.33 12.74 2.78
N PHE A 154 9.75 13.15 3.98
CA PHE A 154 9.66 12.30 5.15
C PHE A 154 8.23 12.32 5.68
N THR A 155 7.58 11.16 5.75
CA THR A 155 6.18 11.03 6.22
C THR A 155 6.06 10.17 7.48
N GLY A 156 7.08 9.36 7.78
CA GLY A 156 6.91 8.26 8.73
C GLY A 156 5.82 7.32 8.25
N TYR A 157 5.10 6.71 9.19
CA TYR A 157 4.02 5.77 8.89
C TYR A 157 2.63 6.42 8.74
N GLY A 158 2.52 7.75 8.78
CA GLY A 158 1.25 8.46 8.63
C GLY A 158 0.15 7.95 9.57
N ALA A 159 -1.04 7.68 9.02
CA ALA A 159 -2.22 7.19 9.75
C ALA A 159 -2.16 5.69 10.11
N PHE A 160 -1.14 4.96 9.66
CA PHE A 160 -1.04 3.51 9.87
C PHE A 160 -1.00 3.09 11.36
N PRO A 161 -0.19 3.72 12.24
CA PRO A 161 -0.11 3.30 13.64
C PRO A 161 -1.44 3.48 14.38
N ASP A 162 -2.14 4.60 14.14
CA ASP A 162 -3.42 4.91 14.77
C ASP A 162 -4.51 3.93 14.34
N PHE A 163 -4.58 3.62 13.03
CA PHE A 163 -5.49 2.60 12.54
C PHE A 163 -5.28 1.23 13.21
N VAL A 164 -4.01 0.83 13.39
CA VAL A 164 -3.67 -0.43 14.07
C VAL A 164 -4.10 -0.39 15.54
N ALA A 165 -3.86 0.72 16.24
CA ALA A 165 -4.26 0.89 17.63
C ALA A 165 -5.79 0.83 17.82
N ASP A 166 -6.53 1.47 16.93
CA ASP A 166 -8.00 1.47 16.94
C ASP A 166 -8.56 0.07 16.66
N ALA A 167 -8.00 -0.65 15.68
CA ALA A 167 -8.39 -2.01 15.36
C ALA A 167 -8.19 -2.98 16.55
N ILE A 168 -7.10 -2.81 17.30
CA ILE A 168 -6.81 -3.60 18.51
C ILE A 168 -7.83 -3.29 19.60
N THR A 169 -8.16 -2.01 19.80
CA THR A 169 -9.12 -1.55 20.81
C THR A 169 -10.52 -2.05 20.52
N ALA A 170 -10.99 -1.92 19.27
CA ALA A 170 -12.31 -2.39 18.82
C ALA A 170 -12.48 -3.90 19.03
N SER A 171 -11.44 -4.69 18.74
CA SER A 171 -11.43 -6.14 18.94
C SER A 171 -11.57 -6.55 20.42
N THR A 172 -11.02 -5.73 21.34
CA THR A 172 -11.07 -5.99 22.78
C THR A 172 -12.47 -5.73 23.34
N SER A 173 -13.14 -4.67 22.89
CA SER A 173 -14.50 -4.29 23.29
C SER A 173 -15.59 -5.26 22.80
N GLN A 174 -15.43 -5.85 21.61
CA GLN A 174 -16.35 -6.89 21.12
C GLN A 174 -16.25 -8.19 21.93
N THR A 175 -15.05 -8.53 22.40
CA THR A 175 -14.81 -9.74 23.21
C THR A 175 -15.44 -9.63 24.60
N SER A 176 -15.47 -8.44 25.21
CA SER A 176 -16.07 -8.20 26.53
C SER A 176 -17.61 -8.17 26.50
N GLN A 177 -18.23 -7.56 25.48
CA GLN A 177 -19.69 -7.58 25.31
C GLN A 177 -20.25 -8.98 25.03
N GLN A 178 -19.51 -9.83 24.31
CA GLN A 178 -19.96 -11.19 24.00
C GLN A 178 -19.85 -12.15 25.19
N LYS A 179 -19.00 -11.84 26.19
CA LYS A 179 -18.92 -12.55 27.48
C LYS A 179 -20.01 -12.13 28.48
N GLN A 180 -20.49 -10.89 28.45
CA GLN A 180 -21.58 -10.43 29.34
C GLN A 180 -22.98 -10.86 28.89
N ARG A 181 -23.13 -11.31 27.65
CA ARG A 181 -24.39 -11.80 27.07
C ARG A 181 -24.54 -13.33 27.10
N ARG A 182 -23.60 -14.04 27.72
CA ARG A 182 -23.64 -15.49 27.98
C ARG A 182 -23.74 -15.72 29.48
#